data_AF-A0A229G7M7-F1
#
_entry.id   AF-A0A229G7M7-F1
#
_cell.length_a   1.000
_cell.length_b   1.000
_cell.length_c   1.000
_cell.angle_alpha   90.00
_cell.angle_beta   90.00
_cell.angle_gamma   90.00
#
_symmetry.space_group_name_H-M   'P 1'
#
loop_
_entity.id
_entity.type
_entity.pdbx_description
1 polymer ?
#
loop_
_entity_poly.entity_id
_entity_poly.type
_entity_poly.pdbx_seq_one_letter_code
_entity_poly.pdbx_strand_id
1 'polypeptide(L)'
;MNSHLNIFKTYTATDREHQLENDLTRALAICFQEDPLFFHKVLEDMFSSTLYYEKLFGSINADTSITIDIQRQADQINGYEHIFAVSLSESKMINFWGQNNSREYNPVCDIVIAINEVLIVIEAKRNDENCTAQLHNQIMNIVRHNDEFKDKTFDKDNFDGIVTPYDLNWTNLMSVATKVLSFEQATNNTNRFLSDFVKLVRKHNYRWMPEPAIVEFT
;
A
#
# COMPACT_ATOMS: atom_id res chain seq x y z
N MET A 1 15.29 -22.51 6.65
CA MET A 1 15.42 -21.36 7.56
C MET A 1 14.45 -21.52 8.72
N ASN A 2 14.89 -21.31 9.96
CA ASN A 2 14.08 -21.56 11.15
C ASN A 2 12.90 -20.56 11.21
N SER A 3 11.65 -21.04 11.24
CA SER A 3 10.45 -20.18 11.28
C SER A 3 10.35 -19.32 12.55
N HIS A 4 11.11 -19.65 13.60
CA HIS A 4 11.25 -18.85 14.82
C HIS A 4 12.18 -17.64 14.64
N LEU A 5 12.94 -17.56 13.54
CA LEU A 5 13.81 -16.43 13.22
C LEU A 5 13.17 -15.44 12.23
N ASN A 6 11.89 -15.63 11.88
CA ASN A 6 11.18 -14.68 11.04
C ASN A 6 10.98 -13.38 11.82
N ILE A 7 11.48 -12.27 11.28
CA ILE A 7 11.55 -10.98 11.97
C ILE A 7 10.17 -10.36 12.26
N PHE A 8 9.13 -10.76 11.51
CA PHE A 8 7.77 -10.27 11.67
C PHE A 8 6.90 -11.22 12.52
N LYS A 9 7.44 -12.34 12.98
CA LYS A 9 6.71 -13.28 13.82
C LYS A 9 6.78 -12.81 15.28
N THR A 10 5.67 -12.27 15.79
CA THR A 10 5.53 -11.93 17.20
C THR A 10 5.36 -13.20 18.07
N TYR A 11 5.92 -13.18 19.28
CA TYR A 11 5.96 -14.34 20.19
C TYR A 11 4.72 -14.48 21.09
N THR A 12 3.77 -13.53 21.08
CA THR A 12 2.69 -13.43 22.07
C THR A 12 1.39 -14.13 21.66
N ALA A 13 0.57 -14.48 22.68
CA ALA A 13 -0.51 -15.46 22.61
C ALA A 13 -1.93 -14.90 22.90
N THR A 14 -2.13 -13.58 22.93
CA THR A 14 -3.41 -12.98 23.34
C THR A 14 -3.89 -11.95 22.31
N ASP A 15 -5.07 -12.21 21.74
CA ASP A 15 -5.81 -11.43 20.72
C ASP A 15 -5.10 -11.13 19.39
N ARG A 16 -4.88 -12.17 18.60
CA ARG A 16 -4.19 -12.08 17.30
C ARG A 16 -5.02 -11.50 16.16
N GLU A 17 -6.34 -11.54 16.25
CA GLU A 17 -7.16 -11.20 15.09
C GLU A 17 -6.98 -9.74 14.66
N HIS A 18 -7.25 -8.78 15.53
CA HIS A 18 -7.03 -7.35 15.24
C HIS A 18 -5.55 -6.98 15.12
N GLN A 19 -4.65 -7.71 15.79
CA GLN A 19 -3.21 -7.48 15.68
C GLN A 19 -2.64 -7.87 14.31
N LEU A 20 -3.27 -8.83 13.63
CA LEU A 20 -2.73 -9.37 12.38
C LEU A 20 -2.75 -8.36 11.24
N GLU A 21 -3.78 -7.53 11.15
CA GLU A 21 -3.86 -6.45 10.16
C GLU A 21 -2.74 -5.44 10.38
N ASN A 22 -2.57 -4.97 11.63
CA ASN A 22 -1.48 -4.07 12.02
C ASN A 22 -0.09 -4.68 11.82
N ASP A 23 0.06 -5.99 12.07
CA ASP A 23 1.32 -6.69 11.84
C ASP A 23 1.63 -6.81 10.34
N LEU A 24 0.62 -7.06 9.49
CA LEU A 24 0.77 -7.10 8.05
C LEU A 24 1.13 -5.72 7.47
N THR A 25 0.44 -4.65 7.89
CA THR A 25 0.70 -3.29 7.41
C THR A 25 2.07 -2.79 7.87
N ARG A 26 2.43 -3.03 9.13
CA ARG A 26 3.78 -2.73 9.65
C ARG A 26 4.86 -3.51 8.91
N ALA A 27 4.67 -4.81 8.68
CA ALA A 27 5.65 -5.61 7.95
C ALA A 27 5.82 -5.13 6.51
N LEU A 28 4.74 -4.74 5.84
CA LEU A 28 4.76 -4.15 4.50
C LEU A 28 5.52 -2.82 4.48
N ALA A 29 5.21 -1.89 5.39
CA ALA A 29 5.89 -0.61 5.50
C ALA A 29 7.40 -0.76 5.71
N ILE A 30 7.82 -1.70 6.56
CA ILE A 30 9.23 -2.04 6.76
C ILE A 30 9.84 -2.59 5.46
N CYS A 31 9.14 -3.45 4.71
CA CYS A 31 9.66 -3.93 3.43
C CYS A 31 9.80 -2.82 2.40
N PHE A 32 8.89 -1.85 2.37
CA PHE A 32 9.05 -0.69 1.50
C PHE A 32 10.27 0.17 1.85
N GLN A 33 10.58 0.28 3.14
CA GLN A 33 11.76 1.01 3.60
C GLN A 33 13.08 0.25 3.37
N GLU A 34 13.09 -1.05 3.61
CA GLU A 34 14.32 -1.86 3.68
C GLU A 34 14.63 -2.62 2.39
N ASP A 35 13.68 -2.71 1.45
CA ASP A 35 13.85 -3.32 0.12
C ASP A 35 13.49 -2.32 -0.99
N PRO A 36 14.46 -1.49 -1.42
CA PRO A 36 14.21 -0.46 -2.43
C PRO A 36 13.77 -1.03 -3.77
N LEU A 37 14.22 -2.24 -4.14
CA LEU A 37 13.83 -2.86 -5.41
C LEU A 37 12.36 -3.31 -5.35
N PHE A 38 11.95 -3.91 -4.25
CA PHE A 38 10.55 -4.26 -4.04
C PHE A 38 9.66 -3.02 -4.08
N PHE A 39 10.03 -1.98 -3.33
CA PHE A 39 9.24 -0.76 -3.29
C PHE A 39 9.16 -0.08 -4.66
N HIS A 40 10.29 0.04 -5.36
CA HIS A 40 10.36 0.55 -6.72
C HIS A 40 9.39 -0.17 -7.67
N LYS A 41 9.36 -1.52 -7.64
CA LYS A 41 8.45 -2.30 -8.50
C LYS A 41 6.98 -2.13 -8.13
N VAL A 42 6.67 -1.89 -6.85
CA VAL A 42 5.29 -1.56 -6.43
C VAL A 42 4.89 -0.17 -6.91
N LEU A 43 5.78 0.82 -6.82
CA LEU A 43 5.53 2.16 -7.35
C LEU A 43 5.35 2.14 -8.88
N GLU A 44 6.17 1.38 -9.60
CA GLU A 44 6.06 1.23 -11.06
C GLU A 44 4.70 0.63 -11.46
N ASP A 45 4.25 -0.41 -10.76
CA ASP A 45 2.93 -1.03 -10.97
C ASP A 45 1.79 -0.03 -10.72
N MET A 46 1.81 0.63 -9.57
CA MET A 46 0.79 1.61 -9.17
C MET A 46 0.72 2.83 -10.10
N PHE A 47 1.87 3.31 -10.56
CA PHE A 47 1.96 4.51 -11.41
C PHE A 47 1.89 4.20 -12.90
N SER A 48 1.80 2.94 -13.31
CA SER A 48 1.90 2.47 -14.71
C SER A 48 0.97 3.16 -15.70
N SER A 49 -0.19 3.65 -15.24
CA SER A 49 -1.17 4.38 -16.07
C SER A 49 -1.04 5.91 -16.00
N THR A 50 0.03 6.41 -15.38
CA THR A 50 0.23 7.84 -15.08
C THR A 50 1.64 8.29 -15.47
N LEU A 51 1.89 9.60 -15.43
CA LEU A 51 3.23 10.18 -15.64
C LEU A 51 4.04 10.31 -14.34
N TYR A 52 3.51 9.89 -13.19
CA TYR A 52 4.17 10.12 -11.90
C TYR A 52 5.49 9.38 -11.77
N TYR A 53 5.58 8.17 -12.30
CA TYR A 53 6.82 7.39 -12.24
C TYR A 53 7.98 8.11 -12.93
N GLU A 54 7.77 8.55 -14.18
CA GLU A 54 8.77 9.31 -14.94
C GLU A 54 9.07 10.67 -14.31
N LYS A 55 8.05 11.36 -13.76
CA LYS A 55 8.26 12.64 -13.07
C LYS A 55 9.12 12.51 -11.82
N LEU A 56 8.93 11.46 -11.03
CA LEU A 56 9.61 11.25 -9.74
C LEU A 56 10.99 10.60 -9.90
N PHE A 57 11.16 9.71 -10.89
CA PHE A 57 12.34 8.85 -11.01
C PHE A 57 13.05 8.92 -12.37
N GLY A 58 12.56 9.72 -13.32
CA GLY A 58 13.15 9.86 -14.66
C GLY A 58 14.40 10.74 -14.74
N SER A 59 14.81 11.37 -13.63
CA SER A 59 15.98 12.25 -13.57
C SER A 59 16.84 11.94 -12.35
N ILE A 60 18.15 11.77 -12.56
CA ILE A 60 19.14 11.56 -11.50
C ILE A 60 19.40 12.82 -10.65
N ASN A 61 18.98 13.98 -11.14
CA ASN A 61 19.19 15.28 -10.48
C ASN A 61 17.97 15.72 -9.64
N ALA A 62 16.90 14.90 -9.60
CA ALA A 62 15.75 15.19 -8.76
C ALA A 62 16.06 14.76 -7.32
N ASP A 63 15.98 15.70 -6.38
CA ASP A 63 15.96 15.37 -4.96
C ASP A 63 14.59 14.78 -4.61
N THR A 64 14.47 13.46 -4.70
CA THR A 64 13.25 12.73 -4.31
C THR A 64 13.37 12.28 -2.87
N SER A 65 12.55 12.88 -2.01
CA SER A 65 12.40 12.49 -0.61
C SER A 65 11.24 11.52 -0.46
N ILE A 66 11.43 10.47 0.34
CA ILE A 66 10.41 9.45 0.63
C ILE A 66 10.29 9.31 2.13
N THR A 67 9.06 9.44 2.64
CA THR A 67 8.73 9.15 4.04
C THR A 67 7.59 8.15 4.11
N ILE A 68 7.71 7.14 4.97
CA ILE A 68 6.71 6.10 5.18
C ILE A 68 6.29 6.15 6.64
N ASP A 69 5.03 6.49 6.89
CA ASP A 69 4.41 6.49 8.21
C ASP A 69 3.34 5.40 8.28
N ILE A 70 3.14 4.86 9.48
CA ILE A 70 2.04 3.94 9.79
C ILE A 70 1.13 4.55 10.84
N GLN A 71 -0.17 4.24 10.78
CA GLN A 71 -1.16 4.67 11.79
C GLN A 71 -1.20 6.20 11.97
N ARG A 72 -1.15 6.94 10.86
CA ARG A 72 -1.14 8.42 10.85
C ARG A 72 -2.56 8.99 10.82
N GLN A 73 -2.82 10.03 11.60
CA GLN A 73 -4.13 10.70 11.62
C GLN A 73 -4.31 11.60 10.39
N ALA A 74 -5.54 11.68 9.87
CA ALA A 74 -5.85 12.44 8.66
C ALA A 74 -5.55 13.94 8.78
N ASP A 75 -5.78 14.54 9.94
CA ASP A 75 -5.49 15.97 10.21
C ASP A 75 -3.98 16.30 10.27
N GLN A 76 -3.13 15.28 10.39
CA GLN A 76 -1.68 15.43 10.37
C GLN A 76 -1.09 15.35 8.96
N ILE A 77 -1.90 15.11 7.93
CA ILE A 77 -1.45 14.86 6.56
C ILE A 77 -1.70 16.11 5.72
N ASN A 78 -0.61 16.80 5.35
CA ASN A 78 -0.60 18.06 4.60
C ASN A 78 0.56 18.05 3.59
N GLY A 79 0.58 19.01 2.65
CA GLY A 79 1.69 19.15 1.69
C GLY A 79 1.65 18.09 0.58
N TYR A 80 0.60 18.14 -0.24
CA TYR A 80 0.45 17.25 -1.39
C TYR A 80 -0.23 17.98 -2.55
N GLU A 81 0.17 17.62 -3.76
CA GLU A 81 -0.49 18.00 -5.02
C GLU A 81 -1.38 16.86 -5.54
N HIS A 82 -1.05 15.60 -5.20
CA HIS A 82 -1.79 14.44 -5.64
C HIS A 82 -1.85 13.33 -4.59
N ILE A 83 -2.96 12.59 -4.57
CA ILE A 83 -3.19 11.47 -3.66
C ILE A 83 -3.52 10.20 -4.45
N PHE A 84 -2.75 9.14 -4.25
CA PHE A 84 -3.13 7.79 -4.60
C PHE A 84 -3.89 7.16 -3.43
N ALA A 85 -5.17 6.88 -3.64
CA ALA A 85 -6.02 6.21 -2.67
C ALA A 85 -5.96 4.70 -2.92
N VAL A 86 -5.22 3.96 -2.10
CA VAL A 86 -4.88 2.57 -2.38
C VAL A 86 -5.64 1.61 -1.47
N SER A 87 -6.40 0.69 -2.07
CA SER A 87 -6.98 -0.44 -1.32
C SER A 87 -6.04 -1.64 -1.30
N LEU A 88 -5.87 -2.24 -0.12
CA LEU A 88 -5.12 -3.47 0.08
C LEU A 88 -5.96 -4.50 0.85
N SER A 89 -6.91 -5.14 0.17
CA SER A 89 -7.64 -6.29 0.73
C SER A 89 -7.78 -7.42 -0.29
N GLU A 90 -8.39 -8.54 0.11
CA GLU A 90 -8.77 -9.59 -0.84
C GLU A 90 -9.99 -9.17 -1.67
N SER A 91 -10.83 -8.27 -1.12
CA SER A 91 -11.92 -7.65 -1.85
C SER A 91 -11.36 -6.69 -2.90
N LYS A 92 -11.94 -6.70 -4.10
CA LYS A 92 -11.64 -5.66 -5.09
C LYS A 92 -12.18 -4.32 -4.64
N MET A 93 -11.52 -3.24 -5.05
CA MET A 93 -12.07 -1.90 -4.91
C MET A 93 -13.37 -1.80 -5.73
N ILE A 94 -14.44 -1.26 -5.14
CA ILE A 94 -15.73 -1.10 -5.82
C ILE A 94 -16.14 0.37 -5.80
N ASN A 95 -16.14 1.01 -6.96
CA ASN A 95 -16.69 2.34 -7.19
C ASN A 95 -16.30 3.36 -6.09
N PHE A 96 -15.02 3.72 -6.02
CA PHE A 96 -14.50 4.66 -5.02
C PHE A 96 -15.29 5.98 -4.97
N TRP A 97 -15.60 6.56 -6.12
CA TRP A 97 -16.33 7.84 -6.19
C TRP A 97 -17.84 7.73 -5.93
N GLY A 98 -18.39 6.51 -5.91
CA GLY A 98 -19.81 6.28 -5.63
C GLY A 98 -20.12 5.98 -4.17
N GLN A 99 -19.13 6.10 -3.28
CA GLN A 99 -19.35 5.91 -1.84
C GLN A 99 -20.17 7.07 -1.28
N ASN A 100 -21.23 6.75 -0.52
CA ASN A 100 -22.23 7.72 -0.07
C ASN A 100 -22.31 7.88 1.46
N ASN A 101 -21.54 7.09 2.21
CA ASN A 101 -21.50 7.11 3.68
C ASN A 101 -20.35 7.97 4.21
N SER A 102 -20.32 9.21 3.74
CA SER A 102 -19.34 10.22 4.15
C SER A 102 -19.57 10.68 5.59
N ARG A 103 -18.53 10.60 6.43
CA ARG A 103 -18.55 11.10 7.80
C ARG A 103 -17.34 11.97 8.06
N GLU A 104 -17.57 13.10 8.74
CA GLU A 104 -16.51 13.98 9.24
C GLU A 104 -16.01 13.46 10.59
N TYR A 105 -14.74 13.11 10.63
CA TYR A 105 -14.01 12.69 11.82
C TYR A 105 -12.51 12.75 11.52
N ASN A 106 -11.67 12.37 12.48
CA ASN A 106 -10.23 12.24 12.24
C ASN A 106 -9.84 10.75 12.13
N PRO A 107 -9.94 10.13 10.93
CA PRO A 107 -9.54 8.74 10.76
C PRO A 107 -8.03 8.55 10.93
N VAL A 108 -7.67 7.34 11.37
CA VAL A 108 -6.30 6.83 11.30
C VAL A 108 -6.14 6.06 9.99
N CYS A 109 -5.07 6.33 9.26
CA CYS A 109 -4.69 5.64 8.03
C CYS A 109 -3.64 4.58 8.33
N ASP A 110 -3.75 3.39 7.73
CA ASP A 110 -2.83 2.29 8.02
C ASP A 110 -1.39 2.59 7.59
N ILE A 111 -1.19 2.99 6.34
CA ILE A 111 0.10 3.39 5.78
C ILE A 111 -0.08 4.69 4.99
N VAL A 112 0.81 5.64 5.23
CA VAL A 112 0.88 6.91 4.50
C VAL A 112 2.29 7.08 3.99
N ILE A 113 2.45 7.19 2.68
CA ILE A 113 3.75 7.41 2.04
C ILE A 113 3.70 8.77 1.37
N ALA A 114 4.66 9.64 1.69
CA ALA A 114 4.86 10.88 0.96
C ALA A 114 6.12 10.76 0.11
N ILE A 115 5.99 11.07 -1.18
CA ILE A 115 7.08 11.13 -2.15
C ILE A 115 7.06 12.54 -2.76
N ASN A 116 7.85 13.45 -2.20
CA ASN A 116 7.69 14.89 -2.44
C ASN A 116 6.21 15.31 -2.25
N GLU A 117 5.58 15.89 -3.26
CA GLU A 117 4.17 16.33 -3.23
C GLU A 117 3.16 15.22 -3.61
N VAL A 118 3.61 13.98 -3.82
CA VAL A 118 2.73 12.83 -4.09
C VAL A 118 2.48 12.06 -2.79
N LEU A 119 1.22 11.96 -2.41
CA LEU A 119 0.76 11.18 -1.27
C LEU A 119 0.21 9.84 -1.73
N ILE A 120 0.56 8.75 -1.04
CA ILE A 120 -0.06 7.44 -1.20
C ILE A 120 -0.65 7.06 0.15
N VAL A 121 -1.96 6.86 0.20
CA VAL A 121 -2.67 6.43 1.41
C VAL A 121 -3.18 5.02 1.17
N ILE A 122 -2.71 4.07 1.96
CA ILE A 122 -3.08 2.67 1.86
C ILE A 122 -3.98 2.32 3.03
N GLU A 123 -5.14 1.77 2.73
CA GLU A 123 -6.04 1.14 3.70
C GLU A 123 -6.04 -0.37 3.46
N ALA A 124 -5.69 -1.14 4.48
CA ALA A 124 -5.50 -2.57 4.36
C ALA A 124 -6.56 -3.35 5.14
N LYS A 125 -6.94 -4.52 4.63
CA LYS A 125 -7.69 -5.52 5.40
C LYS A 125 -6.99 -6.86 5.34
N ARG A 126 -7.02 -7.58 6.46
CA ARG A 126 -6.43 -8.92 6.55
C ARG A 126 -7.22 -10.01 5.80
N ASN A 127 -8.40 -9.71 5.25
CA ASN A 127 -9.34 -10.67 4.67
C ASN A 127 -10.10 -10.06 3.46
N ASP A 128 -11.28 -10.58 3.16
CA ASP A 128 -12.18 -10.18 2.07
C ASP A 128 -13.08 -8.97 2.40
N GLU A 129 -12.85 -8.32 3.54
CA GLU A 129 -13.54 -7.07 3.88
C GLU A 129 -13.23 -5.98 2.84
N ASN A 130 -14.28 -5.32 2.35
CA ASN A 130 -14.14 -4.24 1.39
C ASN A 130 -13.82 -2.93 2.12
N CYS A 131 -12.61 -2.42 1.92
CA CYS A 131 -12.17 -1.17 2.53
C CYS A 131 -12.47 0.10 1.72
N THR A 132 -13.16 0.01 0.58
CA THR A 132 -13.36 1.16 -0.33
C THR A 132 -14.05 2.33 0.35
N ALA A 133 -15.10 2.08 1.14
CA ALA A 133 -15.82 3.13 1.86
C ALA A 133 -14.96 3.78 2.96
N GLN A 134 -14.14 2.99 3.65
CA GLN A 134 -13.23 3.49 4.69
C GLN A 134 -12.13 4.35 4.08
N LEU A 135 -11.51 3.87 3.00
CA LEU A 135 -10.49 4.60 2.25
C LEU A 135 -11.06 5.90 1.67
N HIS A 136 -12.25 5.87 1.06
CA HIS A 136 -12.93 7.08 0.59
C HIS A 136 -13.10 8.11 1.70
N ASN A 137 -13.54 7.68 2.89
CA ASN A 137 -13.69 8.56 4.05
C ASN A 137 -12.35 9.09 4.56
N GLN A 138 -11.30 8.30 4.57
CA GLN A 138 -9.95 8.78 4.91
C GLN A 138 -9.51 9.89 3.97
N ILE A 139 -9.57 9.66 2.66
CA ILE A 139 -9.17 10.67 1.66
C ILE A 139 -10.04 11.92 1.77
N MET A 140 -11.36 11.77 1.90
CA MET A 140 -12.26 12.90 2.09
C MET A 140 -11.86 13.76 3.30
N ASN A 141 -11.53 13.14 4.43
CA ASN A 141 -11.11 13.88 5.61
C ASN A 141 -9.73 14.50 5.42
N ILE A 142 -8.77 13.84 4.74
CA ILE A 142 -7.47 14.43 4.40
C ILE A 142 -7.62 15.70 3.54
N VAL A 143 -8.45 15.65 2.49
CA VAL A 143 -8.66 16.83 1.62
C VAL A 143 -9.40 17.95 2.31
N ARG A 144 -10.30 17.65 3.25
CA ARG A 144 -11.05 18.68 3.99
C ARG A 144 -10.20 19.46 4.99
N HIS A 145 -9.08 18.90 5.44
CA HIS A 145 -8.11 19.64 6.25
C HIS A 145 -7.20 20.54 5.42
N ASN A 146 -7.26 20.46 4.08
CA ASN A 146 -6.56 21.37 3.19
C ASN A 146 -7.45 22.59 2.87
N ASP A 147 -6.94 23.79 3.17
CA ASP A 147 -7.65 25.06 2.97
C ASP A 147 -8.11 25.29 1.52
N GLU A 148 -7.42 24.72 0.53
CA GLU A 148 -7.80 24.82 -0.89
C GLU A 148 -9.07 24.01 -1.22
N PHE A 149 -9.32 22.93 -0.47
CA PHE A 149 -10.31 21.92 -0.83
C PHE A 149 -11.46 21.80 0.17
N LYS A 150 -11.35 22.39 1.36
CA LYS A 150 -12.32 22.25 2.46
C LYS A 150 -13.78 22.55 2.10
N ASP A 151 -14.01 23.52 1.21
CA ASP A 151 -15.36 23.96 0.82
C ASP A 151 -15.87 23.24 -0.45
N LYS A 152 -15.08 22.36 -1.06
CA LYS A 152 -15.47 21.61 -2.27
C LYS A 152 -16.23 20.34 -1.90
N THR A 153 -17.19 19.96 -2.74
CA THR A 153 -17.84 18.66 -2.60
C THR A 153 -16.83 17.58 -2.99
N PHE A 154 -16.63 16.58 -2.12
CA PHE A 154 -15.72 15.48 -2.39
C PHE A 154 -16.39 14.51 -3.36
N ASP A 155 -16.16 14.73 -4.65
CA ASP A 155 -16.64 13.93 -5.76
C ASP A 155 -15.58 13.89 -6.87
N LYS A 156 -15.85 13.07 -7.89
CA LYS A 156 -14.92 12.93 -9.01
C LYS A 156 -14.72 14.25 -9.75
N ASP A 157 -15.78 15.03 -9.98
CA ASP A 157 -15.69 16.23 -10.82
C ASP A 157 -14.77 17.31 -10.21
N ASN A 158 -14.75 17.42 -8.88
CA ASN A 158 -13.92 18.39 -8.16
C ASN A 158 -12.49 17.91 -7.87
N PHE A 159 -12.27 16.58 -7.86
CA PHE A 159 -11.01 15.96 -7.44
C PHE A 159 -10.36 15.07 -8.51
N ASP A 160 -10.89 15.06 -9.74
CA ASP A 160 -10.25 14.43 -10.90
C ASP A 160 -8.87 15.06 -11.11
N GLY A 161 -7.83 14.23 -11.21
CA GLY A 161 -6.45 14.69 -11.30
C GLY A 161 -5.79 15.07 -9.97
N ILE A 162 -6.53 15.17 -8.86
CA ILE A 162 -5.99 15.31 -7.49
C ILE A 162 -5.96 13.96 -6.79
N VAL A 163 -7.00 13.14 -6.97
CA VAL A 163 -7.09 11.82 -6.33
C VAL A 163 -7.20 10.73 -7.37
N THR A 164 -6.32 9.73 -7.31
CA THR A 164 -6.35 8.52 -8.14
C THR A 164 -6.60 7.29 -7.26
N PRO A 165 -7.79 6.68 -7.33
CA PRO A 165 -8.02 5.40 -6.67
C PRO A 165 -7.25 4.26 -7.35
N TYR A 166 -6.62 3.40 -6.58
CA TYR A 166 -5.85 2.26 -7.08
C TYR A 166 -6.14 0.99 -6.27
N ASP A 167 -6.48 -0.10 -6.94
CA ASP A 167 -6.69 -1.40 -6.31
C ASP A 167 -5.42 -2.24 -6.37
N LEU A 168 -4.58 -2.10 -5.35
CA LEU A 168 -3.38 -2.92 -5.23
C LEU A 168 -3.76 -4.37 -4.94
N ASN A 169 -4.65 -4.62 -3.98
CA ASN A 169 -5.01 -5.94 -3.45
C ASN A 169 -3.82 -6.85 -3.08
N TRP A 170 -4.08 -7.87 -2.26
CA TRP A 170 -2.99 -8.73 -1.79
C TRP A 170 -2.39 -9.60 -2.90
N THR A 171 -3.20 -10.04 -3.86
CA THR A 171 -2.73 -10.92 -4.95
C THR A 171 -1.76 -10.19 -5.89
N ASN A 172 -2.04 -8.94 -6.29
CA ASN A 172 -1.10 -8.20 -7.14
C ASN A 172 0.17 -7.84 -6.37
N LEU A 173 0.05 -7.37 -5.11
CA LEU A 173 1.22 -7.08 -4.27
C LEU A 173 2.13 -8.30 -4.13
N MET A 174 1.56 -9.48 -3.85
CA MET A 174 2.32 -10.71 -3.70
C MET A 174 2.88 -11.26 -5.02
N SER A 175 2.25 -10.95 -6.15
CA SER A 175 2.82 -11.20 -7.48
C SER A 175 4.10 -10.38 -7.69
N VAL A 176 4.09 -9.09 -7.35
CA VAL A 176 5.28 -8.23 -7.39
C VAL A 176 6.36 -8.72 -6.42
N ALA A 177 5.99 -8.97 -5.16
CA ALA A 177 6.90 -9.44 -4.12
C ALA A 177 7.60 -10.76 -4.51
N THR A 178 6.86 -11.70 -5.09
CA THR A 178 7.40 -13.00 -5.51
C THR A 178 8.39 -12.84 -6.67
N LYS A 179 8.06 -12.01 -7.66
CA LYS A 179 8.97 -11.74 -8.80
C LYS A 179 10.28 -11.11 -8.33
N VAL A 180 10.20 -10.10 -7.44
CA VAL A 180 11.38 -9.45 -6.87
C VAL A 180 12.20 -10.44 -6.06
N LEU A 181 11.58 -11.19 -5.15
CA LEU A 181 12.28 -12.20 -4.35
C LEU A 181 12.96 -13.26 -5.23
N SER A 182 12.32 -13.71 -6.31
CA SER A 182 12.94 -14.64 -7.27
C SER A 182 14.15 -14.04 -7.99
N PHE A 183 14.08 -12.76 -8.38
CA PHE A 183 15.21 -12.05 -8.98
C PHE A 183 16.38 -11.89 -7.99
N GLU A 184 16.10 -11.50 -6.76
CA GLU A 184 17.10 -11.38 -5.70
C GLU A 184 17.78 -12.71 -5.38
N GLN A 185 17.01 -13.82 -5.37
CA GLN A 185 17.55 -15.17 -5.20
C GLN A 185 18.47 -15.55 -6.36
N ALA A 186 18.09 -15.26 -7.60
CA ALA A 186 18.90 -15.55 -8.77
C ALA A 186 20.21 -14.74 -8.80
N THR A 187 20.22 -13.56 -8.18
CA THR A 187 21.38 -12.65 -8.13
C THR A 187 22.20 -12.76 -6.83
N ASN A 188 21.85 -13.68 -5.93
CA ASN A 188 22.45 -13.81 -4.59
C ASN A 188 22.41 -12.52 -3.74
N ASN A 189 21.40 -11.66 -3.97
CA ASN A 189 21.18 -10.41 -3.22
C ASN A 189 19.87 -10.47 -2.44
N THR A 190 19.63 -11.56 -1.72
CA THR A 190 18.35 -11.79 -1.03
C THR A 190 18.13 -10.80 0.10
N ASN A 191 17.02 -10.08 0.06
CA ASN A 191 16.59 -9.25 1.17
C ASN A 191 15.85 -10.09 2.23
N ARG A 192 16.34 -10.05 3.48
CA ARG A 192 15.72 -10.81 4.58
C ARG A 192 14.32 -10.30 4.90
N PHE A 193 14.08 -8.99 4.80
CA PHE A 193 12.78 -8.38 5.07
C PHE A 193 11.74 -8.91 4.09
N LEU A 194 11.99 -8.80 2.78
CA LEU A 194 11.08 -9.33 1.76
C LEU A 194 10.88 -10.85 1.91
N SER A 195 11.96 -11.61 2.14
CA SER A 195 11.86 -13.06 2.35
C SER A 195 10.97 -13.44 3.52
N ASP A 196 11.08 -12.73 4.65
CA ASP A 196 10.30 -12.99 5.85
C ASP A 196 8.87 -12.46 5.74
N PHE A 197 8.65 -11.35 5.02
CA PHE A 197 7.32 -10.86 4.69
C PHE A 197 6.55 -11.84 3.81
N VAL A 198 7.17 -12.35 2.73
CA VAL A 198 6.56 -13.37 1.87
C VAL A 198 6.18 -14.62 2.67
N LYS A 199 7.00 -15.04 3.63
CA LYS A 199 6.67 -16.17 4.52
C LYS A 199 5.53 -15.84 5.48
N LEU A 200 5.48 -14.63 6.02
CA LEU A 200 4.39 -14.16 6.89
C LEU A 200 3.06 -14.21 6.14
N VAL A 201 3.01 -13.58 4.97
CA VAL A 201 1.79 -13.51 4.13
C VAL A 201 1.35 -14.90 3.70
N ARG A 202 2.28 -15.75 3.21
CA ARG A 202 1.96 -17.14 2.83
C ARG A 202 1.38 -17.95 3.98
N LYS A 203 1.86 -17.75 5.20
CA LYS A 203 1.36 -18.45 6.39
C LYS A 203 -0.04 -17.96 6.77
N HIS A 204 -0.30 -16.68 6.60
CA HIS A 204 -1.61 -16.08 6.83
C HIS A 204 -2.62 -16.55 5.78
N ASN A 205 -2.35 -16.27 4.50
CA ASN A 205 -3.21 -16.66 3.39
C ASN A 205 -2.36 -17.06 2.17
N TYR A 206 -2.24 -18.37 1.94
CA TYR A 206 -1.47 -18.89 0.80
C TYR A 206 -2.13 -18.59 -0.55
N ARG A 207 -3.43 -18.28 -0.60
CA ARG A 207 -4.16 -18.02 -1.84
C ARG A 207 -3.82 -16.67 -2.47
N TRP A 208 -3.22 -15.76 -1.70
CA TRP A 208 -2.69 -14.50 -2.25
C TRP A 208 -1.36 -14.71 -2.99
N MET A 209 -0.70 -15.86 -2.84
CA MET A 209 0.52 -16.15 -3.58
C MET A 209 0.19 -16.41 -5.06
N PRO A 210 1.02 -15.93 -6.01
CA PRO A 210 0.86 -16.28 -7.41
C PRO A 210 0.98 -17.80 -7.60
N GLU A 211 0.16 -18.35 -8.48
CA GLU A 211 0.28 -19.76 -8.87
C GLU A 211 1.60 -19.98 -9.62
N PRO A 212 2.32 -21.08 -9.35
CA PRO A 212 3.48 -21.45 -10.15
C PRO A 212 3.06 -21.60 -11.60
N ALA A 213 3.86 -21.07 -12.53
CA ALA A 213 3.64 -21.36 -13.95
C ALA A 213 3.67 -22.89 -14.14
N ILE A 214 2.61 -23.45 -14.72
CA ILE A 214 2.63 -24.83 -15.18
C ILE A 214 3.65 -24.87 -16.31
N VAL A 215 4.82 -25.44 -16.04
CA VAL A 215 5.80 -25.73 -17.09
C VAL A 215 5.21 -26.89 -17.89
N GLU A 216 4.51 -26.57 -18.98
CA GLU A 216 4.22 -27.57 -20.00
C GLU A 216 5.56 -27.97 -20.64
N PHE A 217 6.07 -29.14 -20.25
CA PHE A 217 7.17 -29.77 -20.96
C PHE A 217 6.63 -30.23 -22.33
N THR A 218 6.85 -29.43 -23.36
CA THR A 218 6.73 -29.84 -24.77
C THR A 218 8.04 -30.43 -25.27
#